data_AF-B2T4B2-F1
#
_entry.id   AF-B2T4B2-F1
#
_cell.length_a   1.000
_cell.length_b   1.000
_cell.length_c   1.000
_cell.angle_alpha   90.00
_cell.angle_beta   90.00
_cell.angle_gamma   90.00
#
_symmetry.space_group_name_H-M   'P 1'
#
loop_
_entity.id
_entity.type
_entity.pdbx_description
1 polymer ?
#
loop_
_entity_poly.entity_id
_entity_poly.type
_entity_poly.pdbx_seq_one_letter_code
_entity_poly.pdbx_strand_id
1 'polypeptide(L)'
;MFNTVSGRMPERGEAPGALAARSALSGRARAFIAGVVACASLVGCASSSDVVATSKANTYTVAASATGGRLAWARAHEQAMSEARDYCERRGMQTSVTKETVSGVQGLTEHGSSMSFECHPKF
;
A
#
# COMPACT_ATOMS: atom_id res chain seq x y z
N MET A 1 -13.98 -40.66 65.23
CA MET A 1 -12.60 -41.16 65.05
C MET A 1 -12.64 -42.33 64.09
N PHE A 2 -12.24 -42.15 62.83
CA PHE A 2 -11.74 -43.24 61.98
C PHE A 2 -10.77 -42.61 60.98
N ASN A 3 -9.53 -43.09 60.98
CA ASN A 3 -8.45 -42.66 60.11
C ASN A 3 -7.95 -43.92 59.38
N THR A 4 -7.74 -43.78 58.06
CA THR A 4 -6.67 -44.39 57.20
C THR A 4 -6.46 -45.92 57.20
N VAL A 5 -5.99 -46.62 56.16
CA VAL A 5 -5.75 -46.42 54.71
C VAL A 5 -5.48 -47.84 54.15
N SER A 6 -5.85 -48.12 52.90
CA SER A 6 -5.28 -49.19 52.05
C SER A 6 -5.93 -49.01 50.67
N GLY A 7 -5.26 -48.62 49.59
CA GLY A 7 -3.92 -48.94 49.16
C GLY A 7 -4.03 -49.81 47.90
N ARG A 8 -3.91 -49.21 46.71
CA ARG A 8 -3.36 -49.74 45.44
C ARG A 8 -4.03 -49.12 44.21
N MET A 9 -3.22 -48.47 43.38
CA MET A 9 -3.51 -48.28 41.96
C MET A 9 -3.43 -49.60 41.21
N PRO A 10 -4.11 -49.70 40.06
CA PRO A 10 -3.34 -49.98 38.86
C PRO A 10 -3.75 -49.16 37.63
N GLU A 11 -2.83 -49.17 36.66
CA GLU A 11 -3.03 -49.04 35.20
C GLU A 11 -3.19 -47.65 34.55
N ARG A 12 -2.05 -47.19 34.00
CA ARG A 12 -1.79 -47.06 32.55
C ARG A 12 -2.92 -46.50 31.67
N GLY A 13 -2.64 -45.35 31.06
CA GLY A 13 -3.43 -44.88 29.92
C GLY A 13 -2.97 -43.54 29.37
N GLU A 14 -2.18 -43.62 28.30
CA GLU A 14 -2.19 -42.69 27.17
C GLU A 14 -1.58 -41.28 27.33
N ALA A 15 -0.60 -41.00 26.49
CA ALA A 15 -0.07 -39.66 26.26
C ALA A 15 -0.98 -38.87 25.29
N PRO A 16 -1.31 -37.59 25.58
CA PRO A 16 -1.80 -36.68 24.56
C PRO A 16 -0.93 -35.40 24.51
N GLY A 17 0.28 -35.52 23.96
CA GLY A 17 1.20 -34.38 23.78
C GLY A 17 1.18 -33.72 22.39
N ALA A 18 0.57 -34.35 21.38
CA ALA A 18 0.82 -33.99 19.98
C ALA A 18 -0.25 -33.10 19.31
N LEU A 19 -1.44 -32.94 19.90
CA LEU A 19 -2.55 -32.18 19.29
C LEU A 19 -2.55 -30.68 19.65
N ALA A 20 -1.96 -30.28 20.78
CA ALA A 20 -1.96 -28.87 21.21
C ALA A 20 -1.03 -27.96 20.37
N ALA A 21 0.08 -28.51 19.85
CA ALA A 21 1.08 -27.73 19.11
C ALA A 21 0.60 -27.29 17.71
N ARG A 22 -0.26 -28.10 17.06
CA ARG A 22 -0.81 -27.79 15.72
C ARG A 22 -1.82 -26.64 15.77
N SER A 23 -2.61 -26.59 16.84
CA SER A 23 -3.61 -25.55 17.10
C SER A 23 -2.96 -24.20 17.38
N ALA A 24 -1.86 -24.19 18.14
CA ALA A 24 -1.11 -22.98 18.46
C ALA A 24 -0.41 -22.35 17.23
N LEU A 25 0.12 -23.17 16.32
CA LEU A 25 0.65 -22.70 15.04
C LEU A 25 -0.44 -22.12 14.15
N SER A 26 -1.62 -22.76 14.11
CA SER A 26 -2.77 -22.26 13.34
C SER A 26 -3.33 -20.94 13.87
N GLY A 27 -3.33 -20.75 15.20
CA GLY A 27 -3.77 -19.52 15.85
C GLY A 27 -2.78 -18.37 15.65
N ARG A 28 -1.47 -18.65 15.74
CA ARG A 28 -0.42 -17.68 15.40
C ARG A 28 -0.46 -17.30 13.92
N ALA A 29 -0.57 -18.26 13.01
CA ALA A 29 -0.69 -17.98 11.58
C ALA A 29 -1.95 -17.16 11.25
N ARG A 30 -3.11 -17.47 11.87
CA ARG A 30 -4.33 -16.67 11.73
C ARG A 30 -4.19 -15.26 12.30
N ALA A 31 -3.52 -15.11 13.45
CA ALA A 31 -3.26 -13.80 14.05
C ALA A 31 -2.29 -12.96 13.19
N PHE A 32 -1.28 -13.58 12.58
CA PHE A 32 -0.40 -12.93 11.63
C PHE A 32 -1.15 -12.50 10.36
N ILE A 33 -2.00 -13.36 9.79
CA ILE A 33 -2.82 -13.01 8.62
C ILE A 33 -3.79 -11.88 8.96
N ALA A 34 -4.46 -11.93 10.12
CA ALA A 34 -5.35 -10.87 10.59
C ALA A 34 -4.60 -9.53 10.80
N GLY A 35 -3.38 -9.57 11.33
CA GLY A 35 -2.53 -8.37 11.46
C GLY A 35 -2.12 -7.77 10.13
N VAL A 36 -1.73 -8.60 9.14
CA VAL A 36 -1.36 -8.13 7.80
C VAL A 36 -2.56 -7.49 7.08
N VAL A 37 -3.76 -8.08 7.20
CA VAL A 37 -4.98 -7.52 6.60
C VAL A 37 -5.34 -6.16 7.22
N ALA A 38 -5.17 -5.98 8.54
CA ALA A 38 -5.46 -4.70 9.21
C ALA A 38 -4.47 -3.58 8.82
N CYS A 39 -3.22 -3.90 8.50
CA CYS A 39 -2.24 -2.91 8.04
C CYS A 39 -2.44 -2.46 6.59
N ALA A 40 -3.06 -3.28 5.73
CA ALA A 40 -3.30 -2.94 4.34
C ALA A 40 -4.27 -1.74 4.15
N SER A 41 -5.11 -1.44 5.15
CA SER A 41 -6.05 -0.31 5.12
C SER A 41 -5.43 1.07 5.38
N LEU A 42 -4.15 1.15 5.78
CA LEU A 42 -3.48 2.44 6.03
C LEU A 42 -2.85 3.08 4.78
N VAL A 43 -3.04 2.47 3.60
CA VAL A 43 -2.60 3.08 2.35
C VAL A 43 -3.52 4.27 2.04
N GLY A 44 -2.97 5.47 2.03
CA GLY A 44 -3.71 6.68 1.65
C GLY A 44 -4.18 6.59 0.20
N CYS A 45 -5.42 6.95 -0.07
CA CYS A 45 -5.96 7.01 -1.43
C CYS A 45 -5.21 8.09 -2.22
N ALA A 46 -4.51 7.67 -3.27
CA ALA A 46 -4.00 8.52 -4.34
C ALA A 46 -4.73 8.17 -5.63
N SER A 47 -5.02 9.18 -6.44
CA SER A 47 -5.71 9.06 -7.72
C SER A 47 -4.97 9.90 -8.77
N SER A 48 -4.99 9.47 -10.03
CA SER A 48 -4.50 10.25 -11.16
C SER A 48 -5.59 10.39 -12.22
N SER A 49 -5.65 11.55 -12.86
CA SER A 49 -6.45 11.77 -14.05
C SER A 49 -5.77 11.16 -15.27
N ASP A 50 -6.56 10.91 -16.32
CA ASP A 50 -6.01 10.55 -17.62
C ASP A 50 -5.06 11.63 -18.16
N VAL A 51 -4.09 11.20 -18.96
CA VAL A 51 -3.19 12.09 -19.69
C VAL A 51 -3.97 12.75 -20.82
N VAL A 52 -4.06 14.08 -20.78
CA VAL A 52 -4.74 14.89 -21.80
C VAL A 52 -3.72 15.56 -22.72
N ALA A 53 -3.92 15.44 -24.03
CA ALA A 53 -3.13 16.19 -25.00
C ALA A 53 -3.53 17.67 -24.98
N THR A 54 -2.53 18.56 -25.02
CA THR A 54 -2.78 20.00 -25.11
C THR A 54 -2.90 20.45 -26.57
N SER A 55 -3.17 21.74 -26.79
CA SER A 55 -3.16 22.33 -28.13
C SER A 55 -1.76 22.40 -28.76
N LYS A 56 -0.68 22.16 -27.99
CA LYS A 56 0.70 22.14 -28.48
C LYS A 56 1.13 20.71 -28.82
N ALA A 57 1.84 20.56 -29.94
CA ALA A 57 2.40 19.29 -30.36
C ALA A 57 3.38 18.75 -29.32
N ASN A 58 3.29 17.45 -29.04
CA ASN A 58 4.09 16.72 -28.05
C ASN A 58 3.95 17.20 -26.60
N THR A 59 3.02 18.11 -26.29
CA THR A 59 2.77 18.58 -24.92
C THR A 59 1.50 17.97 -24.36
N TYR A 60 1.61 17.41 -23.17
CA TYR A 60 0.59 16.67 -22.45
C TYR A 60 0.43 17.20 -21.03
N THR A 61 -0.72 16.94 -20.43
CA THR A 61 -1.00 17.28 -19.03
C THR A 61 -1.53 16.07 -18.29
N VAL A 62 -1.06 15.90 -17.06
CA VAL A 62 -1.59 14.92 -16.12
C VAL A 62 -1.79 15.59 -14.77
N ALA A 63 -2.87 15.25 -14.09
CA ALA A 63 -3.10 15.64 -12.71
C ALA A 63 -3.13 14.39 -11.85
N ALA A 64 -2.61 14.49 -10.64
CA ALA A 64 -2.77 13.49 -9.61
C ALA A 64 -3.11 14.17 -8.30
N SER A 65 -3.78 13.44 -7.43
CA SER A 65 -4.13 13.88 -6.10
C SER A 65 -3.92 12.77 -5.09
N ALA A 66 -3.61 13.15 -3.86
CA ALA A 66 -3.47 12.23 -2.76
C ALA A 66 -4.04 12.87 -1.49
N THR A 67 -4.70 12.06 -0.68
CA THR A 67 -5.20 12.48 0.62
C THR A 67 -4.16 12.22 1.71
N GLY A 68 -4.10 13.09 2.71
CA GLY A 68 -3.26 12.90 3.89
C GLY A 68 -2.53 14.17 4.35
N GLY A 69 -1.66 14.00 5.35
CA GLY A 69 -0.91 15.10 5.95
C GLY A 69 0.21 15.65 5.05
N ARG A 70 1.30 16.13 5.67
CA ARG A 70 2.38 16.92 5.02
C ARG A 70 3.07 16.26 3.81
N LEU A 71 2.86 14.97 3.57
CA LEU A 71 3.44 14.19 2.46
C LEU A 71 2.46 13.90 1.32
N ALA A 72 1.20 14.34 1.41
CA ALA A 72 0.21 14.06 0.37
C ALA A 72 0.58 14.72 -0.98
N TRP A 73 1.08 15.96 -0.98
CA TRP A 73 1.59 16.58 -2.21
C TRP A 73 2.73 15.76 -2.83
N ALA A 74 3.69 15.29 -2.04
CA ALA A 74 4.82 14.50 -2.56
C ALA A 74 4.35 13.20 -3.23
N ARG A 75 3.33 12.53 -2.67
CA ARG A 75 2.74 11.34 -3.30
C ARG A 75 2.00 11.68 -4.59
N ALA A 76 1.24 12.78 -4.62
CA ALA A 76 0.58 13.24 -5.83
C ALA A 76 1.61 13.59 -6.92
N HIS A 77 2.72 14.25 -6.55
CA HIS A 77 3.83 14.56 -7.44
C HIS A 77 4.48 13.30 -8.02
N GLU A 78 4.84 12.34 -7.17
CA GLU A 78 5.44 11.06 -7.59
C GLU A 78 4.51 10.30 -8.55
N GLN A 79 3.21 10.26 -8.25
CA GLN A 79 2.21 9.60 -9.10
C GLN A 79 2.11 10.28 -10.47
N ALA A 80 2.01 11.60 -10.52
CA ALA A 80 1.94 12.35 -11.77
C ALA A 80 3.24 12.22 -12.58
N MET A 81 4.41 12.20 -11.93
CA MET A 81 5.69 11.98 -12.61
C MET A 81 5.78 10.58 -13.21
N SER A 82 5.35 9.55 -12.47
CA SER A 82 5.34 8.19 -12.97
C SER A 82 4.44 8.08 -14.21
N GLU A 83 3.23 8.62 -14.16
CA GLU A 83 2.31 8.55 -15.31
C GLU A 83 2.87 9.29 -16.53
N ALA A 84 3.48 10.46 -16.33
CA ALA A 84 4.14 11.21 -17.40
C ALA A 84 5.34 10.46 -18.00
N ARG A 85 6.14 9.78 -17.17
CA ARG A 85 7.23 8.91 -17.61
C ARG A 85 6.70 7.74 -18.42
N ASP A 86 5.78 6.99 -17.85
CA ASP A 86 5.25 5.76 -18.43
C ASP A 86 4.55 6.07 -19.77
N TYR A 87 3.88 7.22 -19.88
CA TYR A 87 3.28 7.68 -21.14
C TYR A 87 4.30 7.87 -22.26
N CYS A 88 5.42 8.56 -22.01
CA CYS A 88 6.46 8.75 -23.02
C CYS A 88 7.25 7.47 -23.27
N GLU A 89 7.50 6.65 -22.25
CA GLU A 89 8.23 5.38 -22.37
C GLU A 89 7.50 4.36 -23.25
N ARG A 90 6.16 4.28 -23.16
CA ARG A 90 5.34 3.47 -24.07
C ARG A 90 5.52 3.83 -25.55
N ARG A 91 6.08 5.00 -25.84
CA ARG A 91 6.38 5.50 -27.19
C ARG A 91 7.87 5.45 -27.54
N GLY A 92 8.70 4.86 -26.69
CA GLY A 92 10.15 4.87 -26.85
C GLY A 92 10.79 6.24 -26.64
N MET A 93 10.07 7.19 -26.04
CA MET A 93 10.51 8.56 -25.80
C MET A 93 10.93 8.80 -24.34
N GLN A 94 11.59 9.92 -24.08
CA GLN A 94 11.92 10.45 -22.76
C GLN A 94 10.99 11.61 -22.40
N THR A 95 10.57 11.67 -21.15
CA THR A 95 9.73 12.75 -20.61
C THR A 95 10.58 13.96 -20.22
N SER A 96 10.10 15.15 -20.58
CA SER A 96 10.61 16.44 -20.12
C SER A 96 9.47 17.18 -19.44
N VAL A 97 9.64 17.58 -18.18
CA VAL A 97 8.58 18.31 -17.44
C VAL A 97 8.74 19.80 -17.71
N THR A 98 7.71 20.41 -18.31
CA THR A 98 7.73 21.83 -18.69
C THR A 98 7.17 22.72 -17.57
N LYS A 99 6.16 22.24 -16.84
CA LYS A 99 5.53 23.00 -15.76
C LYS A 99 4.89 22.07 -14.74
N GLU A 100 5.01 22.42 -13.46
CA GLU A 100 4.23 21.81 -12.38
C GLU A 100 3.41 22.88 -11.66
N THR A 101 2.18 22.53 -11.28
CA THR A 101 1.26 23.35 -10.49
C THR A 101 0.73 22.53 -9.32
N VAL A 102 0.89 23.09 -8.12
CA VAL A 102 0.43 22.47 -6.87
C VAL A 102 -0.93 23.01 -6.49
N SER A 103 -1.83 22.16 -5.99
CA SER A 103 -3.16 22.54 -5.50
C SER A 103 -3.47 21.84 -4.17
N GLY A 104 -4.35 22.43 -3.34
CA GLY A 104 -4.85 21.77 -2.12
C GLY A 104 -3.98 21.91 -0.85
N VAL A 105 -3.16 22.96 -0.74
CA VAL A 105 -2.16 23.17 0.33
C VAL A 105 -2.67 23.37 1.78
N GLN A 106 -3.96 23.15 2.09
CA GLN A 106 -4.52 23.38 3.44
C GLN A 106 -4.81 22.09 4.22
N GLY A 107 -3.95 21.72 5.18
CA GLY A 107 -4.30 20.75 6.25
C GLY A 107 -4.42 19.27 5.83
N LEU A 108 -5.36 18.54 6.44
CA LEU A 108 -5.66 17.10 6.28
C LEU A 108 -6.40 16.74 4.96
N THR A 109 -6.66 17.71 4.09
CA THR A 109 -7.42 17.52 2.85
C THR A 109 -6.57 16.96 1.71
N GLU A 110 -7.23 16.67 0.59
CA GLU A 110 -6.61 16.24 -0.67
C GLU A 110 -5.61 17.27 -1.21
N HIS A 111 -4.38 16.81 -1.51
CA HIS A 111 -3.32 17.58 -2.16
C HIS A 111 -3.21 17.12 -3.61
N GLY A 112 -3.22 18.06 -4.53
CA GLY A 112 -3.09 17.80 -5.97
C GLY A 112 -1.75 18.30 -6.54
N SER A 113 -1.24 17.58 -7.54
CA SER A 113 -0.18 18.04 -8.44
C SER A 113 -0.67 17.89 -9.88
N SER A 114 -0.65 18.97 -10.64
CA SER A 114 -0.90 18.99 -12.08
C SER A 114 0.39 19.36 -12.79
N MET A 115 0.82 18.56 -13.75
CA MET A 115 2.03 18.83 -14.53
C MET A 115 1.74 18.84 -16.02
N SER A 116 2.40 19.75 -16.72
CA SER A 116 2.55 19.76 -18.17
C SER A 116 3.92 19.19 -18.52
N PHE A 117 3.95 18.22 -19.42
CA PHE A 117 5.15 17.52 -19.84
C PHE A 117 5.19 17.35 -21.35
N GLU A 118 6.38 17.12 -21.87
CA GLU A 118 6.66 16.87 -23.27
C GLU A 118 7.37 15.53 -23.44
N CYS A 119 7.11 14.83 -24.55
CA CYS A 119 7.86 13.63 -24.91
C CYS A 119 8.87 13.94 -26.02
N HIS A 120 10.13 13.60 -25.81
CA HIS A 120 11.21 13.76 -26.78
C HIS A 120 11.87 12.42 -27.14
N PRO A 121 12.42 12.26 -28.35
CA PRO A 121 13.20 11.09 -28.70
C PRO A 121 14.40 10.89 -27.75
N LYS A 122 14.71 9.62 -27.45
CA LYS A 122 15.98 9.27 -26.79
C LYS A 122 17.09 9.37 -27.85
N PHE A 123 18.13 10.16 -27.55
CA PHE A 123 19.28 10.36 -28.44
C PHE A 123 20.09 9.07 -28.62
#